data_AF-A0A086ZT91-F1
#
_entry.id   AF-A0A086ZT91-F1
#
_cell.length_a   1.000
_cell.length_b   1.000
_cell.length_c   1.000
_cell.angle_alpha   90.00
_cell.angle_beta   90.00
_cell.angle_gamma   90.00
#
_symmetry.space_group_name_H-M   'P 1'
#
loop_
_entity.id
_entity.type
_entity.pdbx_description
1 polymer ?
#
loop_
_entity_poly.entity_id
_entity_poly.type
_entity_poly.pdbx_seq_one_letter_code
_entity_poly.pdbx_strand_id
1 'polypeptide(L)'
;MDGQPKRLAAVQWLIDTHRDELEYELIRNGVRLRWLGGPLLTWRDVWLIAANAPAGSRLAAVLDERNAWTPTDWWLRSIEYSLRWLVWAKTKDGQKNRGKPKPTPAPAETASRRRDPELTGMSKTQLRAYLNRPRVALT
;
A
#
# COMPACT_ATOMS: atom_id res chain seq x y z
N MET A 1 -23.17 19.74 -12.62
CA MET A 1 -23.28 18.28 -12.71
C MET A 1 -22.03 17.64 -12.10
N ASP A 2 -22.05 17.63 -10.77
CA ASP A 2 -21.54 16.65 -9.81
C ASP A 2 -20.37 15.72 -10.19
N GLY A 3 -19.21 16.01 -9.59
CA GLY A 3 -17.99 15.22 -9.59
C GLY A 3 -18.06 13.88 -8.82
N GLN A 4 -19.16 13.13 -8.94
CA GLN A 4 -19.34 11.79 -8.38
C GLN A 4 -18.78 10.59 -9.18
N PRO A 5 -18.28 10.67 -10.44
CA PRO A 5 -17.97 9.44 -11.20
C PRO A 5 -16.74 8.69 -10.68
N LYS A 6 -15.80 9.35 -9.98
CA LYS A 6 -14.59 8.68 -9.47
C LYS A 6 -14.86 7.78 -8.26
N ARG A 7 -15.76 8.20 -7.35
CA ARG A 7 -16.03 7.45 -6.12
C ARG A 7 -16.90 6.24 -6.38
N LEU A 8 -17.95 6.40 -7.18
CA LEU A 8 -18.84 5.30 -7.54
C LEU A 8 -18.08 4.21 -8.31
N ALA A 9 -17.26 4.59 -9.29
CA ALA A 9 -16.42 3.66 -10.05
C ALA A 9 -15.43 2.91 -9.14
N ALA A 10 -14.84 3.58 -8.15
CA ALA A 10 -13.96 2.93 -7.18
C ALA A 10 -14.70 1.90 -6.32
N VAL A 11 -15.91 2.21 -5.84
CA VAL A 11 -16.72 1.26 -5.07
C VAL A 11 -17.16 0.09 -5.94
N GLN A 12 -17.56 0.33 -7.18
CA GLN A 12 -17.90 -0.73 -8.12
C GLN A 12 -16.70 -1.67 -8.34
N TRP A 13 -15.51 -1.11 -8.60
CA TRP A 13 -14.29 -1.89 -8.75
C TRP A 13 -13.94 -2.72 -7.49
N LEU A 14 -14.16 -2.18 -6.29
CA LEU A 14 -13.99 -2.91 -5.03
C LEU A 14 -14.95 -4.09 -4.90
N ILE A 15 -16.22 -3.90 -5.28
CA ILE A 15 -17.23 -4.96 -5.25
C ILE A 15 -16.87 -6.07 -6.25
N ASP A 16 -16.36 -5.71 -7.43
CA ASP A 16 -16.05 -6.67 -8.48
C ASP A 16 -14.74 -7.43 -8.21
N THR A 17 -13.74 -6.79 -7.59
CA THR A 17 -12.39 -7.34 -7.43
C THR A 17 -12.10 -7.88 -6.02
N HIS A 18 -12.68 -7.27 -4.99
CA HIS A 18 -12.35 -7.49 -3.57
C HIS A 18 -13.60 -7.57 -2.70
N ARG A 19 -14.61 -8.31 -3.19
CA ARG A 19 -15.95 -8.39 -2.60
C ARG A 19 -15.92 -8.86 -1.14
N ASP A 20 -15.15 -9.89 -0.85
CA ASP A 20 -15.16 -10.55 0.46
C ASP A 20 -14.47 -9.69 1.52
N GLU A 21 -13.37 -9.03 1.17
CA GLU A 21 -12.70 -8.07 2.05
C GLU A 21 -13.57 -6.85 2.33
N LEU A 22 -14.25 -6.34 1.30
CA LEU A 22 -15.20 -5.25 1.46
C LEU A 22 -16.39 -5.65 2.35
N GLU A 23 -17.01 -6.80 2.09
CA GLU A 23 -18.12 -7.32 2.89
C GLU A 23 -17.69 -7.53 4.35
N TYR A 24 -16.47 -8.03 4.59
CA TYR A 24 -15.94 -8.18 5.94
C TYR A 24 -15.85 -6.85 6.69
N GLU A 25 -15.34 -5.78 6.05
CA GLU A 25 -15.30 -4.45 6.68
C GLU A 25 -16.70 -3.88 6.90
N LEU A 26 -17.63 -4.10 5.96
CA LEU A 26 -19.03 -3.70 6.15
C LEU A 26 -19.64 -4.40 7.37
N ILE A 27 -19.45 -5.72 7.49
CA ILE A 27 -19.96 -6.52 8.63
C ILE A 27 -19.36 -6.03 9.94
N ARG A 28 -18.06 -5.71 9.95
CA ARG A 28 -17.38 -5.16 11.13
C ARG A 28 -17.96 -3.81 11.58
N ASN A 29 -18.47 -3.03 10.63
CA ASN A 29 -19.19 -1.77 10.87
C ASN A 29 -20.71 -1.97 11.08
N GLY A 30 -21.18 -3.22 11.19
CA GLY A 30 -22.58 -3.55 11.47
C GLY A 30 -23.52 -3.48 10.27
N VAL A 31 -22.99 -3.32 9.05
CA VAL A 31 -23.76 -3.25 7.80
C VAL A 31 -23.43 -4.42 6.88
N ARG A 32 -24.22 -4.65 5.84
CA ARG A 32 -23.99 -5.72 4.85
C ARG A 32 -24.15 -5.19 3.45
N LEU A 33 -23.36 -5.68 2.49
CA LEU A 33 -23.39 -5.18 1.12
C LEU A 33 -24.77 -5.34 0.47
N ARG A 34 -25.50 -6.40 0.85
CA ARG A 34 -26.89 -6.63 0.39
C ARG A 34 -27.88 -5.52 0.78
N TRP A 35 -27.53 -4.63 1.70
CA TRP A 35 -28.34 -3.47 2.09
C TRP A 35 -28.09 -2.23 1.23
N LEU A 36 -27.13 -2.30 0.31
CA LEU A 36 -26.76 -1.22 -0.60
C LEU A 36 -27.96 -0.78 -1.45
N GLY A 37 -28.19 0.53 -1.50
CA GLY A 37 -29.33 1.13 -2.22
C GLY A 37 -30.59 1.26 -1.37
N GLY A 38 -30.57 0.76 -0.12
CA GLY A 38 -31.59 1.02 0.88
C GLY A 38 -31.28 2.25 1.75
N PRO A 39 -32.19 2.63 2.67
CA PRO A 39 -31.99 3.77 3.57
C PRO A 39 -30.87 3.57 4.61
N LEU A 40 -30.41 2.33 4.80
CA LEU A 40 -29.41 1.96 5.80
C LEU A 40 -27.97 1.94 5.26
N LEU A 41 -27.78 1.89 3.93
CA LEU A 41 -26.46 1.81 3.32
C LEU A 41 -26.45 2.42 1.93
N THR A 42 -25.85 3.59 1.80
CA THR A 42 -25.65 4.27 0.51
C THR A 42 -24.30 3.94 -0.10
N TRP A 43 -24.15 4.19 -1.41
CA TRP A 43 -22.85 4.10 -2.10
C TRP A 43 -21.77 4.97 -1.46
N ARG A 44 -22.16 6.11 -0.88
CA ARG A 44 -21.25 7.00 -0.16
C ARG A 44 -20.76 6.38 1.14
N ASP A 45 -21.61 5.65 1.85
CA ASP A 45 -21.24 4.99 3.11
C ASP A 45 -20.26 3.85 2.86
N VAL A 46 -20.50 3.05 1.82
CA VAL A 46 -19.54 2.01 1.39
C VAL A 46 -18.20 2.63 1.04
N TRP A 47 -18.20 3.74 0.28
CA TRP A 47 -16.96 4.46 -0.02
C TRP A 47 -16.25 4.96 1.24
N LEU A 48 -16.98 5.53 2.20
CA LEU A 48 -16.40 6.02 3.46
C LEU A 48 -15.79 4.89 4.30
N ILE A 49 -16.49 3.75 4.40
CA ILE A 49 -15.98 2.58 5.13
C ILE A 49 -14.72 2.04 4.45
N ALA A 50 -14.72 1.89 3.12
CA ALA A 50 -13.58 1.39 2.39
C ALA A 50 -12.36 2.34 2.46
N ALA A 51 -12.60 3.65 2.27
CA ALA A 51 -11.54 4.66 2.27
C ALA A 51 -10.91 4.87 3.66
N ASN A 52 -11.63 4.54 4.73
CA ASN A 52 -11.16 4.65 6.11
C ASN A 52 -10.95 3.28 6.77
N ALA A 53 -10.77 2.22 5.97
CA ALA A 53 -10.44 0.90 6.49
C ALA A 53 -9.14 1.00 7.32
N PRO A 54 -9.14 0.55 8.59
CA PRO A 54 -7.99 0.75 9.46
C PRO A 54 -6.78 -0.05 9.00
N ALA A 55 -5.58 0.44 9.28
CA ALA A 55 -4.35 -0.33 9.04
C ALA A 55 -4.41 -1.67 9.82
N GLY A 56 -3.93 -2.73 9.20
CA GLY A 56 -4.05 -4.12 9.66
C GLY A 56 -5.34 -4.82 9.24
N SER A 57 -6.30 -4.10 8.65
CA SER A 57 -7.53 -4.72 8.15
C SER A 57 -7.31 -5.42 6.79
N ARG A 58 -8.14 -6.41 6.48
CA ARG A 58 -7.97 -7.21 5.24
C ARG A 58 -8.16 -6.33 4.00
N LEU A 59 -9.16 -5.45 4.02
CA LEU A 59 -9.41 -4.53 2.92
C LEU A 59 -8.25 -3.55 2.76
N ALA A 60 -7.75 -2.97 3.85
CA ALA A 60 -6.62 -2.04 3.79
C ALA A 60 -5.36 -2.72 3.24
N ALA A 61 -5.08 -3.97 3.65
CA ALA A 61 -3.94 -4.77 3.19
C ALA A 61 -3.98 -5.09 1.69
N VAL A 62 -5.18 -5.34 1.15
CA VAL A 62 -5.37 -5.64 -0.28
C VAL A 62 -5.24 -4.39 -1.15
N LEU A 63 -5.70 -3.23 -0.65
CA LEU A 63 -5.57 -1.97 -1.38
C LEU A 63 -4.16 -1.40 -1.36
N ASP A 64 -3.46 -1.54 -0.25
CA ASP A 64 -2.04 -1.26 -0.13
C ASP A 64 -1.42 -2.21 0.89
N GLU A 65 -0.51 -3.06 0.43
CA GLU A 65 0.18 -4.03 1.28
C GLU A 65 0.94 -3.39 2.45
N ARG A 66 1.27 -2.09 2.36
CA ARG A 66 1.88 -1.34 3.47
C ARG A 66 0.93 -1.22 4.66
N ASN A 67 -0.36 -1.19 4.39
CA ASN A 67 -1.41 -1.16 5.39
C ASN A 67 -1.75 -2.56 5.93
N ALA A 68 -1.08 -3.63 5.48
CA ALA A 68 -1.22 -4.95 6.10
C ALA A 68 -0.73 -4.96 7.55
N TRP A 69 0.16 -4.04 7.91
CA TRP A 69 0.69 -3.87 9.25
C TRP A 69 0.12 -2.65 9.94
N THR A 70 -0.18 -2.82 11.22
CA THR A 70 -0.52 -1.70 12.11
C THR A 70 0.73 -0.89 12.46
N PRO A 71 0.59 0.36 12.93
CA PRO A 71 1.72 1.12 13.46
C PRO A 71 2.50 0.37 14.56
N THR A 72 1.81 -0.42 15.37
CA THR A 72 2.41 -1.25 16.42
C THR A 72 3.33 -2.32 15.82
N ASP A 73 2.93 -2.99 14.72
CA ASP A 73 3.76 -3.99 14.05
C ASP A 73 5.05 -3.37 13.51
N TRP A 74 4.96 -2.16 12.96
CA TRP A 74 6.12 -1.39 12.53
C TRP A 74 7.08 -1.06 13.68
N TRP A 75 6.55 -0.65 14.83
CA TRP A 75 7.37 -0.41 16.02
C TRP A 75 8.00 -1.68 16.56
N LEU A 76 7.25 -2.78 16.62
CA LEU A 76 7.75 -4.08 17.07
C LEU A 76 8.89 -4.58 16.17
N ARG A 77 8.74 -4.46 14.84
CA ARG A 77 9.83 -4.75 13.89
C ARG A 77 11.07 -3.90 14.18
N SER A 78 10.88 -2.60 14.40
CA SER A 78 11.99 -1.68 14.67
C SER A 78 12.72 -2.04 15.96
N ILE A 79 11.96 -2.37 17.02
CA ILE A 79 12.48 -2.80 18.31
C ILE A 79 13.25 -4.12 18.18
N GLU A 80 12.64 -5.14 17.56
CA GLU A 80 13.28 -6.46 17.34
C GLU A 80 14.61 -6.32 16.60
N TYR A 81 14.63 -5.55 15.52
CA TYR A 81 15.84 -5.28 14.76
C TYR A 81 16.89 -4.53 15.59
N SER A 82 16.48 -3.50 16.33
CA SER A 82 17.38 -2.71 17.18
C SER A 82 18.03 -3.56 18.27
N LEU A 83 17.28 -4.50 18.85
CA LEU A 83 17.80 -5.45 19.84
C LEU A 83 18.83 -6.41 19.23
N ARG A 84 18.53 -7.04 18.09
CA ARG A 84 19.50 -7.90 17.39
C ARG A 84 20.74 -7.14 16.96
N TRP A 85 20.57 -5.90 16.51
CA TRP A 85 21.67 -5.03 16.14
C TRP A 85 22.55 -4.70 17.36
N LEU A 86 21.95 -4.38 18.51
CA LEU A 86 22.68 -4.06 19.73
C LEU A 86 23.47 -5.27 20.28
N VAL A 87 22.88 -6.47 20.22
CA VAL A 87 23.58 -7.72 20.55
C VAL A 87 24.77 -7.92 19.60
N TRP A 88 24.54 -7.80 18.29
CA TRP A 88 25.59 -7.92 17.28
C TRP A 88 26.72 -6.90 17.45
N ALA A 89 26.40 -5.64 17.73
CA ALA A 89 27.37 -4.56 17.88
C ALA A 89 28.37 -4.81 19.01
N LYS A 90 27.97 -5.59 20.02
CA LYS A 90 28.82 -6.00 21.16
C LYS A 90 29.72 -7.21 20.87
N THR A 91 29.59 -7.86 19.71
CA THR A 91 30.39 -9.03 19.34
C THR A 91 31.69 -8.67 18.62
N LYS A 92 32.64 -9.62 18.55
CA LYS A 92 33.84 -9.49 17.69
C LYS A 92 33.49 -9.31 16.21
N ASP A 93 32.37 -9.89 15.77
CA ASP A 93 31.87 -9.72 14.41
C ASP A 93 31.35 -8.30 14.18
N GLY A 94 30.71 -7.70 15.19
CA GLY A 94 30.35 -6.29 15.20
C GLY A 94 31.56 -5.38 15.05
N GLN A 95 32.62 -5.62 15.83
CA GLN A 95 33.88 -4.87 15.74
C GLN A 95 34.55 -4.97 14.36
N LYS A 96 34.43 -6.13 13.70
CA LYS A 96 34.97 -6.39 12.36
C LYS A 96 33.97 -6.08 11.24
N ASN A 97 32.79 -5.55 11.57
CA ASN A 97 31.69 -5.28 10.64
C ASN A 97 31.30 -6.48 9.76
N ARG A 98 31.18 -7.67 10.35
CA ARG A 98 30.80 -8.93 9.68
C ARG A 98 29.47 -9.43 10.20
N GLY A 99 28.69 -10.14 9.39
CA GLY A 99 27.48 -10.83 9.84
C GLY A 99 26.38 -9.92 10.42
N LYS A 100 26.29 -8.67 9.94
CA LYS A 100 25.28 -7.71 10.43
C LYS A 100 23.87 -8.28 10.26
N PRO A 101 23.01 -8.24 11.30
CA PRO A 101 21.63 -8.69 11.19
C PRO A 101 20.88 -7.84 10.16
N LYS A 102 19.93 -8.47 9.47
CA LYS A 102 18.99 -7.79 8.56
C LYS A 102 17.65 -7.62 9.26
N PRO A 103 16.94 -6.49 9.06
CA PRO A 103 15.57 -6.35 9.53
C PRO A 103 14.69 -7.46 8.96
N THR A 104 13.74 -7.93 9.76
CA THR A 104 12.68 -8.83 9.30
C THR A 104 11.94 -8.17 8.13
N PRO A 105 11.63 -8.85 7.01
CA PRO A 105 10.98 -8.21 5.88
C PRO A 105 9.56 -7.77 6.24
N ALA A 106 9.18 -6.56 5.85
CA ALA A 106 7.78 -6.11 5.94
C ALA A 106 6.96 -6.67 4.75
N PRO A 107 5.63 -6.83 4.86
CA PRO A 107 4.79 -7.39 3.81
C PRO A 107 4.97 -6.71 2.44
N ALA A 108 4.98 -5.38 2.44
CA ALA A 108 5.22 -4.57 1.24
C ALA A 108 6.67 -4.62 0.71
N GLU A 109 7.63 -5.11 1.49
CA GLU A 109 9.02 -5.34 1.02
C GLU A 109 9.17 -6.73 0.37
N THR A 110 8.34 -7.70 0.75
CA THR A 110 8.30 -9.05 0.16
C THR A 110 7.57 -9.10 -1.17
N ALA A 111 6.61 -8.20 -1.41
CA ALA A 111 6.05 -8.10 -2.74
C ALA A 111 7.14 -7.67 -3.70
N SER A 112 7.44 -8.57 -4.64
CA SER A 112 8.31 -8.29 -5.77
C SER A 112 7.88 -6.94 -6.34
N ARG A 113 8.73 -5.92 -6.21
CA ARG A 113 8.65 -4.70 -7.03
C ARG A 113 8.75 -5.17 -8.47
N ARG A 114 7.62 -5.52 -9.08
CA ARG A 114 7.53 -5.69 -10.53
C ARG A 114 8.00 -4.35 -11.06
N ARG A 115 9.23 -4.32 -11.59
CA ARG A 115 9.67 -3.19 -12.39
C ARG A 115 8.69 -3.15 -13.53
N ASP A 116 7.84 -2.13 -13.58
CA ASP A 116 7.07 -1.87 -14.78
C ASP A 116 8.08 -1.75 -15.91
N PRO A 117 8.04 -2.64 -16.92
CA PRO A 117 8.98 -2.57 -18.03
C PRO A 117 8.88 -1.22 -18.76
N GLU A 118 7.72 -0.58 -18.72
CA GLU A 118 7.48 0.78 -19.22
C GLU A 118 8.17 1.88 -18.42
N LEU A 119 8.35 1.70 -17.11
CA LEU A 119 9.04 2.66 -16.22
C LEU A 119 10.52 2.32 -16.06
N THR A 120 11.15 1.83 -17.13
CA THR A 120 12.60 1.63 -17.15
C THR A 120 13.27 3.01 -17.19
N GLY A 121 14.01 3.36 -16.14
CA GLY A 121 14.75 4.62 -16.08
C GLY A 121 15.66 4.78 -17.29
N MET A 122 15.54 5.91 -17.99
CA MET A 122 16.43 6.26 -19.10
C MET A 122 17.88 6.28 -18.62
N SER A 123 18.81 5.77 -19.41
CA SER A 123 20.23 6.02 -19.19
C SER A 123 20.53 7.52 -19.25
N LYS A 124 21.62 7.98 -18.62
CA LYS A 124 22.02 9.40 -18.61
C LYS A 124 22.10 10.01 -20.02
N THR A 125 22.51 9.21 -21.00
CA THR A 125 22.59 9.60 -22.41
C THR A 125 21.20 9.74 -23.03
N GLN A 126 20.31 8.78 -22.79
CA GLN A 126 18.92 8.82 -23.27
C GLN A 126 18.13 9.98 -22.64
N LEU A 127 18.33 10.24 -21.34
CA LEU A 127 17.69 11.36 -20.65
C LEU A 127 18.15 12.70 -21.24
N ARG A 128 19.45 12.87 -21.50
CA ARG A 128 19.96 14.08 -22.18
C ARG A 128 19.33 14.27 -23.56
N ALA A 129 19.26 13.21 -24.35
CA ALA A 129 18.64 13.28 -25.68
C ALA A 129 17.15 13.66 -25.59
N TYR A 130 16.42 13.11 -24.61
CA TYR A 130 15.02 13.44 -24.36
C TYR A 130 14.83 14.91 -23.95
N LEU A 131 15.66 15.40 -23.01
CA LEU A 131 15.60 16.79 -22.54
C LEU A 131 15.92 17.82 -23.63
N ASN A 132 16.78 17.45 -24.59
CA ASN A 132 17.16 18.29 -25.72
C ASN A 132 16.10 18.31 -26.84
N ARG A 133 15.06 17.47 -26.79
CA ARG A 133 13.95 17.56 -27.76
C ARG A 133 13.15 18.83 -27.48
N PRO A 134 12.82 19.63 -28.51
CA PRO A 134 11.98 20.80 -28.34
C PRO A 134 10.63 20.37 -27.77
N ARG A 135 10.31 20.91 -26.59
CA ARG A 135 9.04 20.67 -25.92
C ARG A 135 8.03 21.61 -26.58
N VAL A 136 7.19 21.06 -27.44
CA VAL A 136 6.13 21.75 -28.20
C VAL A 136 6.62 22.43 -29.48
N ALA A 137 5.97 22.09 -30.61
CA ALA A 137 6.04 22.86 -31.84
C ALA A 137 5.24 24.15 -31.64
N LEU A 138 5.88 25.30 -31.87
CA LEU A 138 5.16 26.55 -32.06
C LEU A 138 4.31 26.41 -33.33
N THR A 139 3.03 26.11 -33.16
CA THR A 139 1.98 26.25 -34.18
C THR A 139 0.88 27.10 -33.60
#